data_AF-A0A914TZ24-F1
#
_entry.id   AF-A0A914TZ24-F1
#
_cell.length_a   1.000
_cell.length_b   1.000
_cell.length_c   1.000
_cell.angle_alpha   90.00
_cell.angle_beta   90.00
_cell.angle_gamma   90.00
#
_symmetry.space_group_name_H-M   'P 1'
#
loop_
_entity.id
_entity.type
_entity.pdbx_description
1 polymer ?
#
loop_
_entity_poly.entity_id
_entity_poly.type
_entity_poly.pdbx_seq_one_letter_code
_entity_poly.pdbx_strand_id
1 'polypeptide(L)'
;MPSAAAAAASPSVEIQEVKDILDDKNFNGILKTANEVFDEAFALYNEPGFESYKDWKKETETDNSTIHTRQMPYGKLFALRATIPWDYESVFHEQWNGLDTVATWNENIVFSSTLKKINENIDIVHYANKDVLMVKSRDYVAVRKSEKISDSYYLIARSIDFPDLPETKDRVRAIIHLGAGRYRQHPDNSMATQVDLMLSIDFGGYIPKSVINAVMGKLLIKDFEETRKHLKSLQESVEYGNNK
;
A
#
# COMPACT_ATOMS: atom_id res chain seq x y z
N MET A 1 -30.23 2.90 38.33
CA MET A 1 -28.89 2.39 37.97
C MET A 1 -28.65 2.76 36.52
N PRO A 2 -27.69 3.63 36.18
CA PRO A 2 -27.33 3.81 34.78
C PRO A 2 -26.46 2.64 34.35
N SER A 3 -26.85 2.01 33.24
CA SER A 3 -26.05 1.02 32.52
C SER A 3 -24.73 1.70 32.10
N ALA A 4 -23.61 1.12 32.54
CA ALA A 4 -22.30 1.52 32.07
C ALA A 4 -22.20 1.13 30.59
N ALA A 5 -22.31 2.12 29.70
CA ALA A 5 -21.81 1.97 28.35
C ALA A 5 -20.31 1.65 28.48
N ALA A 6 -19.91 0.46 28.05
CA ALA A 6 -18.51 0.14 27.88
C ALA A 6 -17.93 1.21 26.95
N ALA A 7 -17.02 2.04 27.45
CA ALA A 7 -16.27 2.94 26.61
C ALA A 7 -15.56 2.06 25.57
N ALA A 8 -15.93 2.19 24.29
CA ALA A 8 -15.16 1.60 23.22
C ALA A 8 -13.71 2.08 23.40
N ALA A 9 -12.77 1.14 23.51
CA ALA A 9 -11.37 1.48 23.69
C ALA A 9 -10.94 2.43 22.56
N SER A 10 -10.14 3.44 22.88
CA SER A 10 -9.55 4.28 21.83
C SER A 10 -8.70 3.39 20.92
N PRO A 11 -8.78 3.54 19.58
CA PRO A 11 -7.96 2.76 18.65
C PRO A 11 -6.46 2.81 18.99
N SER A 12 -6.00 3.91 19.57
CA SER A 12 -4.61 4.08 20.03
C SER A 12 -4.21 3.17 21.20
N VAL A 13 -5.14 2.85 22.10
CA VAL A 13 -4.89 1.98 23.26
C VAL A 13 -4.85 0.51 22.81
N GLU A 14 -5.82 0.10 21.98
CA GLU A 14 -5.86 -1.24 21.40
C GLU A 14 -4.62 -1.55 20.55
N ILE A 15 -4.18 -0.58 19.73
CA ILE A 15 -2.93 -0.71 18.96
C ILE A 15 -1.72 -0.89 19.89
N GLN A 16 -1.65 -0.17 21.02
CA GLN A 16 -0.54 -0.32 21.95
C GLN A 16 -0.53 -1.71 22.61
N GLU A 17 -1.70 -2.21 23.02
CA GLU A 17 -1.82 -3.57 23.58
C GLU A 17 -1.37 -4.63 22.56
N VAL A 18 -1.75 -4.48 21.29
CA VAL A 18 -1.28 -5.36 20.21
C VAL A 18 0.24 -5.28 20.02
N LYS A 19 0.83 -4.08 20.10
CA LYS A 19 2.29 -3.91 20.01
C LYS A 19 3.01 -4.69 21.09
N ASP A 20 2.56 -4.58 22.33
CA ASP A 20 3.17 -5.25 23.48
C ASP A 20 3.13 -6.78 23.33
N ILE A 21 2.04 -7.34 22.78
CA ILE A 21 1.89 -8.79 22.51
C ILE A 21 2.91 -9.30 21.48
N LEU A 22 3.31 -8.46 20.52
CA LEU A 22 4.15 -8.88 19.40
C LEU A 22 5.63 -8.95 19.76
N ASP A 23 6.05 -8.42 20.90
CA ASP A 23 7.46 -8.40 21.28
C ASP A 23 8.05 -9.79 21.54
N ASP A 24 7.22 -10.75 21.97
CA ASP A 24 7.66 -12.11 22.33
C ASP A 24 7.37 -13.17 21.23
N LYS A 25 6.87 -12.76 20.06
CA LYS A 25 6.43 -13.71 19.01
C LYS A 25 7.52 -14.14 18.05
N ASN A 26 7.39 -15.38 17.55
CA ASN A 26 8.16 -15.88 16.42
C ASN A 26 7.47 -15.53 15.10
N PHE A 27 8.19 -14.82 14.22
CA PHE A 27 7.70 -14.32 12.95
C PHE A 27 8.07 -15.15 11.72
N ASN A 28 8.61 -16.38 11.88
CA ASN A 28 9.08 -17.21 10.75
C ASN A 28 8.04 -17.41 9.65
N GLY A 29 6.77 -17.62 10.00
CA GLY A 29 5.68 -17.74 9.02
C GLY A 29 5.45 -16.45 8.24
N ILE A 30 5.48 -15.30 8.92
CA ILE A 30 5.31 -13.97 8.31
C ILE A 30 6.50 -13.63 7.41
N LEU A 31 7.73 -13.93 7.85
CA LEU A 31 8.94 -13.78 7.04
C LEU A 31 8.88 -14.61 5.76
N LYS A 32 8.41 -15.86 5.86
CA LYS A 32 8.19 -16.74 4.71
C LYS A 32 7.18 -16.11 3.74
N THR A 33 6.01 -15.70 4.23
CA THR A 33 4.98 -15.02 3.42
C THR A 33 5.52 -13.78 2.72
N ALA A 34 6.30 -12.95 3.42
CA ALA A 34 6.89 -11.73 2.89
C ALA A 34 7.88 -12.00 1.74
N ASN A 35 8.67 -13.08 1.84
CA ASN A 35 9.59 -13.48 0.78
C ASN A 35 8.85 -14.09 -0.42
N GLU A 36 7.85 -14.96 -0.19
CA GLU A 36 7.08 -15.57 -1.28
C GLU A 36 6.34 -14.53 -2.14
N VAL A 37 5.69 -13.54 -1.50
CA VAL A 37 5.03 -12.47 -2.24
C VAL A 37 6.03 -11.54 -2.94
N PHE A 38 7.23 -11.37 -2.36
CA PHE A 38 8.29 -10.61 -3.00
C PHE A 38 8.77 -11.29 -4.28
N ASP A 39 9.04 -12.60 -4.22
CA ASP A 39 9.47 -13.37 -5.38
C ASP A 39 8.40 -13.36 -6.48
N GLU A 40 7.11 -13.46 -6.12
CA GLU A 40 5.99 -13.30 -7.05
C GLU A 40 6.01 -11.92 -7.71
N ALA A 41 6.04 -10.83 -6.92
CA ALA A 41 6.02 -9.47 -7.45
C ALA A 41 7.23 -9.18 -8.34
N PHE A 42 8.42 -9.60 -7.90
CA PHE A 42 9.65 -9.43 -8.63
C PHE A 42 9.60 -10.18 -9.96
N ALA A 43 9.10 -11.41 -9.99
CA ALA A 43 8.90 -12.14 -11.25
C ALA A 43 7.96 -11.37 -12.20
N LEU A 44 6.82 -10.88 -11.71
CA LEU A 44 5.85 -10.14 -12.53
C LEU A 44 6.46 -8.86 -13.13
N TYR A 45 7.26 -8.10 -12.35
CA TYR A 45 7.94 -6.89 -12.84
C TYR A 45 9.00 -7.18 -13.92
N ASN A 46 9.59 -8.38 -13.90
CA ASN A 46 10.67 -8.78 -14.81
C ASN A 46 10.18 -9.66 -15.98
N GLU A 47 8.88 -9.88 -16.12
CA GLU A 47 8.31 -10.59 -17.27
C GLU A 47 8.56 -9.80 -18.58
N PRO A 48 8.90 -10.47 -19.71
CA PRO A 48 9.18 -9.84 -21.02
C PRO A 48 8.05 -8.99 -21.65
N GLY A 49 6.92 -8.81 -20.96
CA GLY A 49 5.79 -7.99 -21.39
C GLY A 49 5.41 -6.89 -20.42
N PHE A 50 5.97 -6.85 -19.20
CA PHE A 50 5.54 -5.88 -18.18
C PHE A 50 5.78 -4.44 -18.64
N GLU A 51 6.97 -4.16 -19.19
CA GLU A 51 7.34 -2.80 -19.60
C GLU A 51 6.46 -2.20 -20.68
N SER A 52 5.92 -3.03 -21.58
CA SER A 52 5.00 -2.61 -22.65
C SER A 52 3.54 -2.88 -22.31
N TYR A 53 3.26 -3.43 -21.13
CA TYR A 53 1.95 -3.99 -20.76
C TYR A 53 1.42 -4.97 -21.81
N LYS A 54 2.30 -5.73 -22.46
CA LYS A 54 1.92 -6.79 -23.41
C LYS A 54 1.07 -7.83 -22.68
N ASP A 55 -0.08 -8.15 -23.25
CA ASP A 55 -1.09 -9.06 -22.68
C ASP A 55 -1.83 -8.52 -21.44
N TRP A 56 -1.71 -7.21 -21.17
CA TRP A 56 -2.56 -6.52 -20.19
C TRP A 56 -3.64 -5.68 -20.88
N LYS A 57 -4.80 -5.58 -20.25
CA LYS A 57 -5.90 -4.74 -20.72
C LYS A 57 -5.74 -3.32 -20.18
N LYS A 58 -5.64 -2.31 -21.05
CA LYS A 58 -5.72 -0.90 -20.63
C LYS A 58 -7.12 -0.58 -20.10
N GLU A 59 -7.21 0.02 -18.92
CA GLU A 59 -8.49 0.45 -18.32
C GLU A 59 -8.65 1.97 -18.38
N THR A 60 -7.66 2.74 -17.88
CA THR A 60 -7.74 4.21 -17.76
C THR A 60 -6.37 4.84 -17.99
N GLU A 61 -6.37 6.09 -18.43
CA GLU A 61 -5.19 6.95 -18.55
C GLU A 61 -5.54 8.35 -18.06
N THR A 62 -4.63 8.97 -17.32
CA THR A 62 -4.66 10.37 -16.90
C THR A 62 -3.37 11.04 -17.36
N ASP A 63 -3.27 12.36 -17.19
CA ASP A 63 -2.05 13.11 -17.56
C ASP A 63 -0.78 12.61 -16.87
N ASN A 64 -0.91 11.92 -15.73
CA ASN A 64 0.23 11.51 -14.90
C ASN A 64 0.30 9.98 -14.69
N SER A 65 -0.67 9.21 -15.15
CA SER A 65 -0.72 7.77 -14.85
C SER A 65 -1.48 6.95 -15.89
N THR A 66 -1.09 5.70 -16.04
CA THR A 66 -1.83 4.68 -16.82
C THR A 66 -2.22 3.54 -15.90
N ILE A 67 -3.40 2.95 -16.10
CA ILE A 67 -3.85 1.77 -15.39
C ILE A 67 -4.16 0.65 -16.38
N HIS A 68 -3.53 -0.49 -16.14
CA HIS A 68 -3.69 -1.74 -16.87
C HIS A 68 -4.17 -2.85 -15.95
N THR A 69 -4.82 -3.87 -16.48
CA THR A 69 -5.29 -5.02 -15.70
C THR A 69 -4.95 -6.35 -16.33
N ARG A 70 -4.76 -7.35 -15.47
CA ARG A 70 -4.55 -8.75 -15.84
C ARG A 70 -5.31 -9.67 -14.89
N GLN A 71 -5.87 -10.76 -15.39
CA GLN A 71 -6.53 -11.76 -14.56
C GLN A 71 -5.48 -12.68 -13.92
N MET A 72 -5.53 -12.82 -12.59
CA MET A 72 -4.72 -13.73 -11.80
C MET A 72 -5.60 -14.83 -11.17
N PRO A 73 -5.03 -15.94 -10.67
CA PRO A 73 -5.78 -16.98 -9.97
C PRO A 73 -6.57 -16.48 -8.76
N TYR A 74 -6.07 -15.44 -8.07
CA TYR A 74 -6.67 -14.84 -6.88
C TYR A 74 -7.52 -13.60 -7.16
N GLY A 75 -7.70 -13.21 -8.43
CA GLY A 75 -8.50 -12.03 -8.77
C GLY A 75 -7.87 -11.17 -9.86
N LYS A 76 -8.43 -9.99 -10.07
CA LYS A 76 -7.88 -9.05 -11.04
C LYS A 76 -6.70 -8.30 -10.40
N LEU A 77 -5.60 -8.24 -11.12
CA LEU A 77 -4.43 -7.43 -10.78
C LEU A 77 -4.50 -6.12 -11.55
N PHE A 78 -4.39 -5.01 -10.84
CA PHE A 78 -4.31 -3.67 -11.40
C PHE A 78 -2.86 -3.22 -11.37
N ALA A 79 -2.35 -2.73 -12.48
CA ALA A 79 -1.02 -2.14 -12.58
C ALA A 79 -1.15 -0.66 -12.92
N LEU A 80 -0.61 0.21 -12.07
CA LEU A 80 -0.49 1.64 -12.33
C LEU A 80 0.95 1.97 -12.68
N ARG A 81 1.18 2.77 -13.72
CA ARG A 81 2.48 3.39 -14.00
C ARG A 81 2.36 4.89 -14.03
N ALA A 82 3.26 5.57 -13.33
CA ALA A 82 3.26 7.01 -13.20
C ALA A 82 4.66 7.59 -12.96
N THR A 83 4.78 8.90 -13.09
CA THR A 83 6.03 9.64 -12.93
C THR A 83 5.93 10.66 -11.80
N ILE A 84 6.96 10.68 -10.94
CA ILE A 84 7.11 11.63 -9.84
C ILE A 84 8.36 12.47 -10.10
N PRO A 85 8.28 13.81 -10.12
CA PRO A 85 9.41 14.70 -10.45
C PRO A 85 10.37 14.90 -9.25
N TRP A 86 10.79 13.80 -8.63
CA TRP A 86 11.75 13.77 -7.52
C TRP A 86 12.60 12.50 -7.62
N ASP A 87 13.75 12.48 -6.93
CA ASP A 87 14.66 11.34 -7.00
C ASP A 87 14.07 10.10 -6.32
N TYR A 88 14.42 8.93 -6.86
CA TYR A 88 13.76 7.67 -6.48
C TYR A 88 14.15 7.18 -5.09
N GLU A 89 15.28 7.64 -4.54
CA GLU A 89 15.69 7.33 -3.17
C GLU A 89 14.82 8.10 -2.16
N SER A 90 14.63 9.40 -2.38
CA SER A 90 13.76 10.24 -1.55
C SER A 90 12.30 9.81 -1.64
N VAL A 91 11.81 9.52 -2.85
CA VAL A 91 10.45 9.00 -3.06
C VAL A 91 10.28 7.70 -2.28
N PHE A 92 11.18 6.72 -2.45
CA PHE A 92 11.06 5.44 -1.75
C PHE A 92 11.19 5.60 -0.23
N HIS A 93 12.08 6.47 0.24
CA HIS A 93 12.26 6.74 1.66
C HIS A 93 10.94 7.19 2.31
N GLU A 94 10.22 8.11 1.68
CA GLU A 94 8.92 8.56 2.18
C GLU A 94 7.87 7.44 2.12
N GLN A 95 7.85 6.64 1.05
CA GLN A 95 6.88 5.53 0.92
C GLN A 95 7.08 4.43 1.97
N TRP A 96 8.34 4.14 2.34
CA TRP A 96 8.64 3.15 3.37
C TRP A 96 8.38 3.72 4.77
N ASN A 97 8.94 4.89 5.09
CA ASN A 97 8.99 5.44 6.44
C ASN A 97 7.78 6.32 6.81
N GLY A 98 7.07 6.88 5.84
CA GLY A 98 5.94 7.79 6.04
C GLY A 98 4.59 7.09 6.32
N LEU A 99 4.60 5.78 6.59
CA LEU A 99 3.37 5.01 6.78
C LEU A 99 2.50 5.54 7.93
N ASP A 100 3.10 5.83 9.09
CA ASP A 100 2.35 6.25 10.29
C ASP A 100 1.77 7.66 10.14
N THR A 101 2.33 8.48 9.25
CA THR A 101 1.91 9.86 9.00
C THR A 101 0.97 9.98 7.79
N VAL A 102 0.81 8.93 6.99
CA VAL A 102 0.00 8.95 5.75
C VAL A 102 -1.42 9.48 5.98
N ALA A 103 -2.05 9.18 7.12
CA ALA A 103 -3.40 9.62 7.45
C ALA A 103 -3.51 11.14 7.70
N THR A 104 -2.38 11.84 7.91
CA THR A 104 -2.36 13.29 8.13
C THR A 104 -2.47 14.10 6.84
N TRP A 105 -2.11 13.50 5.69
CA TRP A 105 -2.09 14.17 4.39
C TRP A 105 -2.90 13.45 3.30
N ASN A 106 -3.06 12.12 3.39
CA ASN A 106 -3.86 11.35 2.43
C ASN A 106 -5.30 11.24 2.90
N GLU A 107 -6.20 12.02 2.29
CA GLU A 107 -7.61 12.02 2.67
C GLU A 107 -8.32 10.68 2.44
N ASN A 108 -7.72 9.72 1.72
CA ASN A 108 -8.27 8.38 1.52
C ASN A 108 -8.04 7.45 2.70
N ILE A 109 -7.16 7.81 3.63
CA ILE A 109 -6.80 6.97 4.76
C ILE A 109 -7.54 7.46 6.00
N VAL A 110 -8.04 6.51 6.79
CA VAL A 110 -8.64 6.79 8.10
C VAL A 110 -7.55 6.77 9.17
N PHE A 111 -6.77 5.69 9.18
CA PHE A 111 -5.63 5.51 10.06
C PHE A 111 -4.63 4.59 9.38
N SER A 112 -3.40 4.65 9.87
CA SER A 112 -2.31 3.78 9.46
C SER A 112 -1.33 3.67 10.61
N SER A 113 -0.88 2.46 10.93
CA SER A 113 0.05 2.23 12.01
C SER A 113 0.93 1.01 11.75
N THR A 114 2.22 1.18 12.03
CA THR A 114 3.18 0.09 12.16
C THR A 114 2.91 -0.63 13.47
N LEU A 115 2.44 -1.87 13.40
CA LEU A 115 2.24 -2.75 14.55
C LEU A 115 3.56 -3.32 15.06
N LYS A 116 4.43 -3.78 14.17
CA LYS A 116 5.72 -4.35 14.56
C LYS A 116 6.74 -4.21 13.45
N LYS A 117 7.90 -3.64 13.76
CA LYS A 117 9.09 -3.78 12.91
C LYS A 117 9.74 -5.12 13.25
N ILE A 118 9.76 -6.03 12.28
CA ILE A 118 10.42 -7.35 12.44
C ILE A 118 11.93 -7.19 12.23
N ASN A 119 12.31 -6.40 11.24
CA ASN A 119 13.68 -5.94 10.98
C ASN A 119 13.65 -4.62 10.19
N GLU A 120 14.80 -4.19 9.65
CA GLU A 120 14.92 -2.92 8.90
C GLU A 120 14.06 -2.87 7.62
N ASN A 121 13.74 -4.04 7.06
CA ASN A 121 13.13 -4.22 5.75
C ASN A 121 11.74 -4.84 5.81
N ILE A 122 11.29 -5.30 6.97
CA ILE A 122 10.03 -6.02 7.13
C ILE A 122 9.28 -5.49 8.35
N ASP A 123 8.03 -5.09 8.13
CA ASP A 123 7.12 -4.67 9.18
C ASP A 123 5.72 -5.29 9.01
N ILE A 124 4.96 -5.28 10.10
CA ILE A 124 3.54 -5.59 10.15
C ILE A 124 2.80 -4.30 10.37
N VAL A 125 1.76 -4.08 9.58
CA VAL A 125 1.02 -2.83 9.54
C VAL A 125 -0.48 -3.07 9.67
N HIS A 126 -1.17 -2.10 10.23
CA HIS A 126 -2.62 -2.01 10.26
C HIS A 126 -3.05 -0.64 9.75
N TYR A 127 -3.86 -0.63 8.71
CA TYR A 127 -4.36 0.60 8.12
C TYR A 127 -5.75 0.40 7.54
N ALA A 128 -6.43 1.52 7.29
CA ALA A 128 -7.77 1.46 6.72
C ALA A 128 -8.06 2.64 5.81
N ASN A 129 -8.74 2.36 4.70
CA ASN A 129 -9.20 3.39 3.77
C ASN A 129 -10.59 3.92 4.14
N LYS A 130 -10.92 5.14 3.73
CA LYS A 130 -12.27 5.70 3.80
C LYS A 130 -13.20 5.02 2.80
N ASP A 131 -14.50 5.28 2.93
CA ASP A 131 -15.50 4.87 1.94
C ASP A 131 -15.08 5.32 0.53
N VAL A 132 -15.15 4.41 -0.45
CA VAL A 132 -14.87 4.70 -1.86
C VAL A 132 -16.10 4.35 -2.69
N LEU A 133 -16.71 5.36 -3.32
CA LEU A 133 -17.98 5.20 -4.03
C LEU A 133 -19.05 4.60 -3.12
N MET A 134 -19.56 3.40 -3.47
CA MET A 134 -20.56 2.66 -2.69
C MET A 134 -19.94 1.62 -1.74
N VAL A 135 -18.61 1.49 -1.74
CA VAL A 135 -17.88 0.51 -0.91
C VAL A 135 -17.48 1.20 0.39
N LYS A 136 -18.05 0.72 1.50
CA LYS A 136 -17.69 1.14 2.86
C LYS A 136 -16.21 0.97 3.19
N SER A 137 -15.74 1.64 4.23
CA SER A 137 -14.38 1.50 4.74
C SER A 137 -13.99 0.04 4.98
N ARG A 138 -12.76 -0.30 4.59
CA ARG A 138 -12.10 -1.59 4.86
C ARG A 138 -10.83 -1.32 5.67
N ASP A 139 -10.51 -2.24 6.58
CA ASP A 139 -9.19 -2.29 7.21
C ASP A 139 -8.36 -3.45 6.65
N TYR A 140 -7.05 -3.36 6.84
CA TYR A 140 -6.07 -4.33 6.36
C TYR A 140 -5.04 -4.55 7.45
N VAL A 141 -4.70 -5.82 7.69
CA VAL A 141 -3.49 -6.19 8.42
C VAL A 141 -2.58 -6.89 7.43
N ALA A 142 -1.36 -6.36 7.26
CA ALA A 142 -0.45 -6.82 6.23
C ALA A 142 0.99 -6.85 6.72
N VAL A 143 1.77 -7.76 6.17
CA VAL A 143 3.24 -7.66 6.20
C VAL A 143 3.68 -6.82 5.02
N ARG A 144 4.63 -5.91 5.23
CA ARG A 144 5.36 -5.25 4.16
C ARG A 144 6.81 -5.71 4.12
N LYS A 145 7.39 -5.76 2.93
CA LYS A 145 8.81 -6.01 2.71
C LYS A 145 9.38 -4.97 1.76
N SER A 146 10.57 -4.48 2.08
CA SER A 146 11.31 -3.51 1.31
C SER A 146 12.65 -4.10 0.86
N GLU A 147 13.03 -3.94 -0.41
CA GLU A 147 14.30 -4.45 -0.92
C GLU A 147 14.84 -3.56 -2.05
N LYS A 148 16.16 -3.37 -2.10
CA LYS A 148 16.85 -2.72 -3.23
C LYS A 148 17.53 -3.80 -4.06
N ILE A 149 17.20 -3.87 -5.35
CA ILE A 149 17.87 -4.75 -6.31
C ILE A 149 18.34 -3.90 -7.48
N SER A 150 19.66 -3.85 -7.69
CA SER A 150 20.31 -2.92 -8.62
C SER A 150 19.80 -1.48 -8.40
N ASP A 151 19.30 -0.81 -9.44
CA ASP A 151 18.88 0.59 -9.44
C ASP A 151 17.36 0.72 -9.23
N SER A 152 16.78 -0.17 -8.42
CA SER A 152 15.34 -0.19 -8.15
C SER A 152 15.07 -0.58 -6.71
N TYR A 153 14.12 0.13 -6.09
CA TYR A 153 13.53 -0.26 -4.83
C TYR A 153 12.18 -0.91 -5.04
N TYR A 154 11.88 -1.89 -4.18
CA TYR A 154 10.66 -2.64 -4.18
C TYR A 154 10.02 -2.52 -2.79
N LEU A 155 8.71 -2.24 -2.76
CA LEU A 155 7.88 -2.24 -1.56
C LEU A 155 6.70 -3.18 -1.81
N ILE A 156 6.66 -4.30 -1.09
CA ILE A 156 5.65 -5.34 -1.28
C ILE A 156 4.79 -5.41 -0.02
N ALA A 157 3.51 -5.71 -0.19
CA ALA A 157 2.54 -5.89 0.88
C ALA A 157 1.64 -7.10 0.61
N ARG A 158 1.37 -7.88 1.66
CA ARG A 158 0.45 -9.03 1.62
C ARG A 158 -0.32 -9.09 2.92
N SER A 159 -1.64 -9.31 2.84
CA SER A 159 -2.42 -9.57 4.04
C SER A 159 -1.98 -10.86 4.73
N ILE A 160 -1.91 -10.81 6.05
CA ILE A 160 -1.54 -11.95 6.89
C ILE A 160 -2.72 -12.33 7.79
N ASP A 161 -2.81 -13.61 8.14
CA ASP A 161 -3.67 -14.01 9.25
C ASP A 161 -3.05 -13.49 10.54
N PHE A 162 -3.85 -12.76 11.32
CA PHE A 162 -3.38 -12.03 12.48
C PHE A 162 -4.39 -12.09 13.63
N PRO A 163 -4.43 -13.22 14.37
CA PRO A 163 -5.43 -13.45 15.41
C PRO A 163 -5.41 -12.47 16.57
N ASP A 164 -4.28 -11.80 16.82
CA ASP A 164 -4.13 -10.82 17.92
C ASP A 164 -4.83 -9.48 17.64
N LEU A 165 -5.21 -9.23 16.38
CA LEU A 165 -6.04 -8.09 15.99
C LEU A 165 -7.23 -8.59 15.18
N PRO A 166 -8.24 -9.17 15.86
CA PRO A 166 -9.40 -9.75 15.21
C PRO A 166 -10.23 -8.70 14.48
N GLU A 167 -11.08 -9.16 13.57
CA GLU A 167 -12.01 -8.27 12.87
C GLU A 167 -13.04 -7.67 13.83
N THR A 168 -13.34 -6.39 13.65
CA THR A 168 -14.38 -5.70 14.42
C THR A 168 -15.65 -5.59 13.59
N LYS A 169 -16.79 -5.29 14.25
CA LYS A 169 -18.06 -5.06 13.54
C LYS A 169 -18.06 -3.73 12.77
N ASP A 170 -17.12 -2.84 13.05
CA ASP A 170 -17.08 -1.50 12.48
C ASP A 170 -16.55 -1.50 11.05
N ARG A 171 -15.67 -2.45 10.71
CA ARG A 171 -15.01 -2.53 9.40
C ARG A 171 -14.83 -3.98 8.96
N VAL A 172 -15.09 -4.21 7.68
CA VAL A 172 -14.77 -5.48 7.02
C VAL A 172 -13.26 -5.51 6.79
N ARG A 173 -12.61 -6.60 7.20
CA ARG A 173 -11.20 -6.86 6.88
C ARG A 173 -11.09 -7.27 5.42
N ALA A 174 -10.35 -6.48 4.65
CA ALA A 174 -10.03 -6.81 3.28
C ALA A 174 -8.68 -7.54 3.18
N ILE A 175 -8.53 -8.31 2.12
CA ILE A 175 -7.34 -9.12 1.86
C ILE A 175 -6.58 -8.52 0.68
N ILE A 176 -5.35 -8.09 0.91
CA ILE A 176 -4.40 -7.75 -0.13
C ILE A 176 -3.75 -9.06 -0.57
N HIS A 177 -4.12 -9.54 -1.75
CA HIS A 177 -3.42 -10.66 -2.37
C HIS A 177 -2.05 -10.22 -2.89
N LEU A 178 -1.96 -9.06 -3.51
CA LEU A 178 -0.67 -8.53 -3.94
C LEU A 178 -0.73 -7.02 -3.90
N GLY A 179 0.06 -6.40 -3.04
CA GLY A 179 0.42 -5.00 -3.12
C GLY A 179 1.90 -4.93 -3.45
N ALA A 180 2.29 -4.18 -4.47
CA ALA A 180 3.69 -4.02 -4.83
C ALA A 180 3.92 -2.64 -5.44
N GLY A 181 5.07 -2.05 -5.14
CA GLY A 181 5.58 -0.84 -5.79
C GLY A 181 7.03 -1.06 -6.20
N ARG A 182 7.37 -0.69 -7.43
CA ARG A 182 8.74 -0.61 -7.94
C ARG A 182 9.07 0.85 -8.24
N TYR A 183 10.12 1.35 -7.62
CA TYR A 183 10.58 2.73 -7.68
C TYR A 183 11.98 2.74 -8.29
N ARG A 184 12.12 3.43 -9.41
CA ARG A 184 13.40 3.51 -10.14
C ARG A 184 13.52 4.85 -10.84
N GLN A 185 14.73 5.18 -11.24
CA GLN A 185 14.96 6.33 -12.10
C GLN A 185 14.11 6.23 -13.38
N HIS A 186 13.48 7.33 -13.76
CA HIS A 186 12.71 7.40 -14.99
C HIS A 186 13.64 7.24 -16.20
N PRO A 187 13.31 6.39 -17.19
CA PRO A 187 14.22 6.06 -18.30
C PRO A 187 14.65 7.29 -19.11
N ASP A 188 13.74 8.26 -19.27
CA ASP A 188 13.99 9.48 -20.04
C ASP A 188 14.29 10.73 -19.19
N ASN A 189 14.30 10.61 -17.86
CA ASN A 189 14.51 11.76 -16.97
C ASN A 189 15.21 11.35 -15.68
N SER A 190 16.50 11.67 -15.57
CA SER A 190 17.32 11.28 -14.42
C SER A 190 16.90 11.91 -13.08
N MET A 191 16.13 12.99 -13.13
CA MET A 191 15.63 13.74 -11.96
C MET A 191 14.20 13.33 -11.58
N ALA A 192 13.65 12.31 -12.22
CA ALA A 192 12.31 11.81 -11.94
C ALA A 192 12.34 10.32 -11.61
N THR A 193 11.32 9.90 -10.88
CA THR A 193 11.06 8.52 -10.51
C THR A 193 9.94 7.97 -11.39
N GLN A 194 10.18 6.82 -12.03
CA GLN A 194 9.09 5.99 -12.52
C GLN A 194 8.61 5.09 -11.37
N VAL A 195 7.31 5.14 -11.11
CA VAL A 195 6.63 4.30 -10.13
C VAL A 195 5.74 3.33 -10.89
N ASP A 196 6.01 2.04 -10.72
CA ASP A 196 5.11 0.96 -11.14
C ASP A 196 4.46 0.38 -9.89
N LEU A 197 3.13 0.44 -9.77
CA LEU A 197 2.38 -0.19 -8.68
C LEU A 197 1.59 -1.38 -9.23
N MET A 198 1.50 -2.46 -8.47
CA MET A 198 0.60 -3.58 -8.71
C MET A 198 -0.28 -3.81 -7.47
N LEU A 199 -1.59 -3.95 -7.67
CA LEU A 199 -2.54 -4.11 -6.58
C LEU A 199 -3.65 -5.10 -6.93
N SER A 200 -3.86 -6.09 -6.06
CA SER A 200 -4.98 -7.01 -6.08
C SER A 200 -5.54 -7.15 -4.67
N ILE A 201 -6.81 -6.76 -4.52
CA ILE A 201 -7.53 -6.73 -3.24
C ILE A 201 -8.83 -7.50 -3.38
N ASP A 202 -9.12 -8.33 -2.39
CA ASP A 202 -10.47 -8.77 -2.07
C ASP A 202 -11.04 -7.87 -0.97
N PHE A 203 -12.08 -7.10 -1.31
CA PHE A 203 -12.75 -6.17 -0.39
C PHE A 203 -13.67 -6.85 0.62
N GLY A 204 -13.86 -8.16 0.51
CA GLY A 204 -14.80 -8.92 1.31
C GLY A 204 -16.26 -8.53 1.10
N GLY A 205 -17.14 -9.29 1.73
CA GLY A 205 -18.59 -9.09 1.65
C GLY A 205 -19.18 -9.38 0.27
N TYR A 206 -20.42 -8.95 0.06
CA TYR A 206 -21.19 -9.24 -1.16
C TYR A 206 -21.19 -8.05 -2.12
N ILE A 207 -20.07 -7.79 -2.79
CA ILE A 207 -19.92 -6.68 -3.75
C ILE A 207 -19.85 -7.24 -5.19
N PRO A 208 -20.64 -6.72 -6.15
CA PRO A 208 -20.51 -7.12 -7.54
C PRO A 208 -19.12 -6.83 -8.13
N LYS A 209 -18.59 -7.74 -8.94
CA LYS A 209 -17.25 -7.61 -9.57
C LYS A 209 -17.09 -6.33 -10.40
N SER A 210 -18.15 -5.87 -11.07
CA SER A 210 -18.13 -4.61 -11.84
C SER A 210 -17.90 -3.39 -10.93
N VAL A 211 -18.49 -3.40 -9.74
CA VAL A 211 -18.31 -2.34 -8.72
C VAL A 211 -16.88 -2.38 -8.18
N ILE A 212 -16.37 -3.56 -7.83
CA ILE A 212 -14.97 -3.73 -7.38
C ILE A 212 -14.00 -3.15 -8.40
N ASN A 213 -14.19 -3.46 -9.69
CA ASN A 213 -13.30 -2.97 -10.73
C ASN A 213 -13.30 -1.43 -10.84
N ALA A 214 -14.48 -0.80 -10.77
CA ALA A 214 -14.59 0.66 -10.80
C ALA A 214 -13.97 1.32 -9.56
N VAL A 215 -14.16 0.69 -8.39
CA VAL A 215 -13.60 1.16 -7.11
C VAL A 215 -12.07 1.07 -7.11
N MET A 216 -11.49 -0.03 -7.57
CA MET A 216 -10.04 -0.23 -7.62
C MET A 216 -9.33 0.82 -8.49
N GLY A 217 -9.83 1.06 -9.70
CA GLY A 217 -9.25 2.07 -10.58
C GLY A 217 -9.28 3.47 -9.95
N LYS A 218 -10.42 3.83 -9.33
CA LYS A 218 -10.56 5.14 -8.66
C LYS A 218 -9.69 5.25 -7.40
N LEU A 219 -9.61 4.19 -6.61
CA LEU A 219 -8.78 4.12 -5.40
C LEU A 219 -7.31 4.36 -5.76
N LEU A 220 -6.78 3.64 -6.76
CA LEU A 220 -5.38 3.77 -7.19
C LEU A 220 -5.04 5.17 -7.71
N ILE A 221 -5.88 5.74 -8.57
CA ILE A 221 -5.65 7.10 -9.09
C ILE A 221 -5.63 8.11 -7.94
N LYS A 222 -6.65 8.06 -7.08
CA LYS A 222 -6.81 9.03 -6.00
C LYS A 222 -5.69 8.92 -4.97
N ASP A 223 -5.28 7.70 -4.63
CA ASP A 223 -4.17 7.45 -3.70
C ASP A 223 -2.84 7.96 -4.25
N PHE A 224 -2.59 7.71 -5.55
CA PHE A 224 -1.39 8.21 -6.21
C PHE A 224 -1.38 9.73 -6.36
N GLU A 225 -2.52 10.36 -6.62
CA GLU A 225 -2.64 11.83 -6.69
C GLU A 225 -2.32 12.51 -5.36
N GLU A 226 -2.85 11.98 -4.23
CA GLU A 226 -2.52 12.50 -2.89
C GLU A 226 -1.03 12.28 -2.58
N THR A 227 -0.49 11.11 -2.91
CA THR A 227 0.94 10.80 -2.76
C THR A 227 1.82 11.79 -3.55
N ARG A 228 1.45 12.10 -4.79
CA ARG A 228 2.18 13.05 -5.63
C ARG A 228 2.14 14.47 -5.06
N LYS A 229 1.00 14.91 -4.53
CA LYS A 229 0.88 16.22 -3.87
C LYS A 229 1.78 16.31 -2.64
N HIS A 230 1.75 15.28 -1.80
CA HIS A 230 2.58 15.20 -0.59
C HIS A 230 4.07 15.24 -0.92
N LEU A 231 4.53 14.38 -1.83
CA LEU A 231 5.94 14.33 -2.25
C LEU A 231 6.41 15.64 -2.86
N LYS A 232 5.55 16.32 -3.65
CA LYS A 232 5.85 17.66 -4.16
C LYS A 232 6.04 18.67 -3.02
N SER A 233 5.18 18.64 -1.99
CA SER A 233 5.31 19.56 -0.84
C SER A 233 6.59 19.32 -0.03
N LEU A 234 7.03 18.05 0.07
CA LEU A 234 8.29 17.69 0.73
C LEU A 234 9.50 18.16 -0.08
N GLN A 235 9.48 17.94 -1.39
CA GLN A 235 10.51 18.43 -2.31
C GLN A 235 10.69 19.95 -2.19
N GLU A 236 9.60 20.72 -2.26
CA GLU A 236 9.62 22.18 -2.12
C GLU A 236 10.17 22.63 -0.75
N SER A 237 9.88 21.87 0.32
CA SER A 237 10.38 22.15 1.67
C SER A 237 11.89 21.91 1.80
N VAL A 238 12.40 20.84 1.18
CA VAL A 238 13.84 20.54 1.13
C VAL A 238 14.60 21.59 0.32
N GLU A 239 14.07 21.97 -0.84
CA GLU A 239 14.67 23.01 -1.69
C GLU A 239 14.71 24.37 -0.98
N TYR A 240 13.66 24.73 -0.24
CA TYR A 240 13.66 25.97 0.55
C TYR A 240 14.68 25.92 1.71
N GLY A 241 14.81 24.78 2.39
CA GLY A 241 15.79 24.58 3.46
C GLY A 241 17.25 24.68 2.99
N ASN A 242 17.54 24.19 1.78
CA ASN A 242 18.88 24.24 1.18
C ASN A 242 19.27 25.63 0.64
N ASN A 243 18.30 26.52 0.43
CA ASN A 243 18.50 27.88 -0.09
C ASN A 243 18.59 28.96 1.00
N LYS A 244 18.65 28.56 2.28
CA LYS A 244 18.89 29.43 3.43
C LYS A 244 20.25 29.16 4.05
#